data_AF-A0A2J8J3W6-F1
#
_entry.id   AF-A0A2J8J3W6-F1
#
_cell.length_a   1.000
_cell.length_b   1.000
_cell.length_c   1.000
_cell.angle_alpha   90.00
_cell.angle_beta   90.00
_cell.angle_gamma   90.00
#
_symmetry.space_group_name_H-M   'P 1'
#
loop_
_entity.id
_entity.type
_entity.pdbx_description
1 polymer ?
#
loop_
_entity_poly.entity_id
_entity_poly.type
_entity_poly.pdbx_seq_one_letter_code
_entity_poly.pdbx_strand_id
1 'polypeptide(L)'
;MPEINTNHLDKQQVQLLAEKCILIDENDNKIGAETKKNCHLNENIEKGLLHRAFSVFLFNTENKLLLQQRSDAKITFPGCFTNTCCSHPLSNPAELEESDALGVRRAAQRRLKAELGIPLEE
;
A
#
# COMPACT_ATOMS: atom_id res chain seq x y z
N MET A 1 17.63 -12.11 10.88
CA MET A 1 17.45 -11.31 9.66
C MET A 1 18.45 -10.17 9.71
N PRO A 2 19.22 -9.91 8.65
CA PRO A 2 20.18 -8.81 8.68
C PRO A 2 19.43 -7.49 8.89
N GLU A 3 19.91 -6.67 9.83
CA GLU A 3 19.36 -5.34 10.05
C GLU A 3 19.65 -4.47 8.82
N ILE A 4 18.65 -4.32 7.96
CA ILE A 4 18.72 -3.36 6.84
C ILE A 4 18.79 -1.97 7.45
N ASN A 5 19.90 -1.28 7.22
CA ASN A 5 20.13 0.08 7.68
C ASN A 5 19.17 1.04 6.95
N THR A 6 18.19 1.57 7.69
CA THR A 6 17.19 2.53 7.19
C THR A 6 17.53 3.99 7.52
N ASN A 7 18.73 4.28 8.02
CA ASN A 7 19.08 5.62 8.54
C ASN A 7 19.11 6.73 7.47
N HIS A 8 19.26 6.35 6.20
CA HIS A 8 19.25 7.27 5.06
C HIS A 8 17.85 7.50 4.48
N LEU A 9 16.83 6.80 5.00
CA LEU A 9 15.45 6.89 4.52
C LEU A 9 14.66 7.92 5.32
N ASP A 10 13.62 8.49 4.69
CA ASP A 10 12.70 9.41 5.35
C ASP A 10 12.05 8.77 6.60
N LYS A 11 12.04 9.50 7.72
CA LYS A 11 11.58 8.98 9.02
C LYS A 11 10.13 8.54 9.00
N GLN A 12 9.25 9.24 8.28
CA GLN A 12 7.84 8.87 8.19
C GLN A 12 7.69 7.60 7.35
N GLN A 13 8.40 7.48 6.24
CA GLN A 13 8.39 6.25 5.45
C GLN A 13 8.93 5.05 6.23
N VAL A 14 9.95 5.24 7.08
CA VAL A 14 10.46 4.18 7.96
C VAL A 14 9.42 3.75 8.99
N GLN A 15 8.65 4.67 9.58
CA GLN A 15 7.57 4.30 10.50
C GLN A 15 6.49 3.46 9.79
N LEU A 16 6.15 3.81 8.54
CA LEU A 16 5.18 3.06 7.74
C LEU A 16 5.65 1.64 7.40
N LEU A 17 6.94 1.32 7.51
CA LEU A 17 7.44 -0.05 7.32
C LEU A 17 6.91 -1.05 8.36
N ALA A 18 6.48 -0.56 9.52
CA ALA A 18 5.90 -1.38 10.59
C ALA A 18 4.40 -1.70 10.35
N GLU A 19 3.73 -1.05 9.39
CA GLU A 19 2.36 -1.36 9.01
C GLU A 19 2.23 -2.85 8.67
N LYS A 20 1.16 -3.50 9.15
CA LYS A 20 0.89 -4.91 8.85
C LYS A 20 0.07 -5.03 7.57
N CYS A 21 0.65 -5.63 6.54
CA CYS A 21 -0.03 -6.04 5.31
C CYS A 21 -0.73 -7.39 5.51
N ILE A 22 -1.73 -7.66 4.67
CA ILE A 22 -2.43 -8.94 4.59
C ILE A 22 -1.61 -9.89 3.70
N LEU A 23 -1.13 -11.01 4.24
CA LEU A 23 -0.51 -12.06 3.43
C LEU A 23 -1.60 -12.93 2.79
N ILE A 24 -1.38 -13.28 1.53
CA ILE A 24 -2.33 -14.05 0.72
C ILE A 24 -1.65 -15.20 -0.01
N ASP A 25 -2.42 -16.22 -0.38
CA ASP A 25 -2.02 -17.18 -1.40
C ASP A 25 -2.27 -16.62 -2.82
N GLU A 26 -1.95 -17.41 -3.85
CA GLU A 26 -2.12 -17.02 -5.25
C GLU A 26 -3.60 -16.84 -5.68
N ASN A 27 -4.54 -17.33 -4.87
CA ASN A 27 -5.97 -17.20 -5.10
C ASN A 27 -6.58 -16.04 -4.28
N ASP A 28 -5.75 -15.15 -3.75
CA ASP A 28 -6.14 -14.05 -2.87
C ASP A 28 -6.82 -14.51 -1.57
N ASN A 29 -6.60 -15.75 -1.10
CA ASN A 29 -7.07 -16.15 0.22
C ASN A 29 -6.10 -15.65 1.29
N LYS A 30 -6.61 -15.02 2.35
CA LYS A 30 -5.79 -14.60 3.49
C LYS A 30 -5.13 -15.81 4.17
N ILE A 31 -3.80 -15.79 4.25
CA ILE A 31 -2.99 -16.80 4.96
C ILE A 31 -2.26 -16.26 6.19
N GLY A 32 -2.21 -14.93 6.38
CA GLY A 32 -1.51 -14.35 7.52
C GLY A 32 -1.38 -12.83 7.49
N ALA A 33 -0.40 -12.32 8.22
CA ALA A 33 -0.08 -10.90 8.29
C ALA A 33 1.43 -10.71 8.47
N GLU A 34 2.00 -9.71 7.80
CA GLU A 34 3.42 -9.39 7.90
C GLU A 34 3.66 -7.89 7.72
N THR A 35 4.78 -7.39 8.25
CA THR A 35 5.21 -6.01 8.12
C THR A 35 5.43 -5.65 6.66
N LYS A 36 5.08 -4.40 6.31
CA LYS A 36 5.33 -3.82 5.01
C LYS A 36 6.80 -3.95 4.61
N LYS A 37 7.74 -3.78 5.57
CA LYS A 37 9.17 -4.07 5.35
C LYS A 37 9.35 -5.45 4.73
N ASN A 38 8.98 -6.50 5.44
CA ASN A 38 9.24 -7.88 5.03
C ASN A 38 8.51 -8.23 3.73
N CYS A 39 7.30 -7.70 3.52
CA CYS A 39 6.53 -7.87 2.28
C CYS A 39 7.20 -7.27 1.03
N HIS A 40 8.10 -6.29 1.20
CA HIS A 40 8.75 -5.59 0.09
C HIS A 40 10.25 -5.91 -0.04
N LEU A 41 10.76 -6.90 0.70
CA LEU A 41 12.12 -7.39 0.53
C LEU A 41 12.16 -8.49 -0.54
N ASN A 42 13.01 -8.30 -1.55
CA ASN A 42 13.19 -9.28 -2.63
C ASN A 42 13.51 -10.68 -2.07
N GLU A 43 14.33 -10.79 -1.03
CA GLU A 43 14.67 -12.07 -0.40
C GLU A 43 13.46 -12.85 0.16
N ASN A 44 12.35 -12.16 0.45
CA ASN A 44 11.12 -12.79 0.93
C ASN A 44 10.14 -13.01 -0.23
N ILE A 45 10.09 -12.08 -1.18
CA ILE A 45 9.29 -12.23 -2.41
C ILE A 45 9.77 -13.46 -3.19
N GLU A 46 11.08 -13.66 -3.33
CA GLU A 46 11.69 -14.83 -3.98
C GLU A 46 11.39 -16.16 -3.25
N LYS A 47 11.00 -16.10 -1.96
CA LYS A 47 10.52 -17.25 -1.18
C LYS A 47 9.00 -17.46 -1.29
N GLY A 48 8.32 -16.69 -2.15
CA GLY A 48 6.88 -16.78 -2.38
C GLY A 48 6.02 -15.88 -1.49
N LEU A 49 6.61 -14.90 -0.78
CA LEU A 49 5.83 -14.00 0.07
C LEU A 49 4.98 -13.05 -0.79
N LEU A 50 3.65 -13.23 -0.74
CA LEU A 50 2.66 -12.44 -1.46
C LEU A 50 1.74 -11.69 -0.49
N HIS A 51 1.36 -10.47 -0.83
CA HIS A 51 0.50 -9.63 0.00
C HIS A 51 -0.54 -8.89 -0.84
N ARG A 52 -1.72 -8.64 -0.24
CA ARG A 52 -2.83 -7.93 -0.88
C ARG A 52 -2.50 -6.44 -1.05
N ALA A 53 -2.88 -5.88 -2.19
CA ALA A 53 -2.66 -4.48 -2.55
C ALA A 53 -3.88 -3.90 -3.28
N PHE A 54 -3.91 -2.58 -3.49
CA PHE A 54 -4.90 -1.93 -4.35
C PHE A 54 -4.26 -0.84 -5.22
N SER A 55 -4.95 -0.49 -6.31
CA SER A 55 -4.55 0.58 -7.23
C SER A 55 -5.79 1.38 -7.67
N VAL A 56 -5.79 2.70 -7.41
CA VAL A 56 -6.88 3.61 -7.74
C VAL A 56 -6.58 4.34 -9.05
N PHE A 57 -7.58 4.41 -9.92
CA PHE A 57 -7.59 5.25 -11.12
C PHE A 57 -8.74 6.24 -11.01
N LEU A 58 -8.44 7.49 -10.64
CA LEU A 58 -9.42 8.55 -10.45
C LEU A 58 -9.47 9.42 -11.71
N PHE A 59 -10.66 9.52 -12.28
CA PHE A 59 -10.94 10.37 -13.42
C PHE A 59 -11.75 11.58 -12.97
N ASN A 60 -11.43 12.76 -13.49
CA ASN A 60 -12.29 13.92 -13.33
C ASN A 60 -13.49 13.84 -14.30
N THR A 61 -14.40 14.81 -14.24
CA THR A 61 -15.60 14.88 -15.10
C THR A 61 -15.31 15.12 -16.58
N GLU A 62 -14.05 15.38 -16.95
CA GLU A 62 -13.56 15.47 -18.33
C GLU A 62 -12.87 14.19 -18.81
N ASN A 63 -13.00 13.07 -18.06
CA ASN A 63 -12.33 11.80 -18.33
C ASN A 63 -10.79 11.86 -18.34
N LYS A 64 -10.19 12.83 -17.64
CA LYS A 64 -8.72 12.89 -17.46
C LYS A 64 -8.31 12.10 -16.22
N LEU A 65 -7.34 11.21 -16.39
CA LEU A 65 -6.76 10.43 -15.29
C LEU A 65 -5.81 11.29 -14.45
N LEU A 66 -5.99 11.26 -13.13
CA LEU A 66 -5.02 11.82 -12.19
C LEU A 66 -3.82 10.89 -12.02
N LEU A 67 -2.65 11.32 -12.49
CA LEU A 67 -1.38 10.66 -12.23
C LEU A 67 -0.70 11.28 -11.01
N GLN A 68 0.03 10.45 -10.25
CA GLN A 68 0.96 10.96 -9.23
C GLN A 68 2.40 10.80 -9.71
N GLN A 69 3.26 11.75 -9.35
CA GLN A 69 4.69 11.51 -9.27
C GLN A 69 5.03 11.16 -7.81
N ARG A 70 5.67 10.01 -7.59
CA ARG A 70 6.06 9.57 -6.26
C ARG A 70 7.16 10.49 -5.72
N SER A 71 7.09 10.86 -4.43
CA SER A 71 8.16 11.63 -3.81
C SER A 71 9.47 10.84 -3.78
N ASP A 72 10.59 11.57 -3.80
CA ASP A 72 11.92 10.95 -3.70
C ASP A 72 12.16 10.25 -2.35
N ALA A 73 11.34 10.59 -1.35
CA ALA A 73 11.34 9.95 -0.04
C ALA A 73 10.81 8.51 -0.05
N LYS A 74 10.07 8.08 -1.08
CA LYS A 74 9.48 6.73 -1.13
C LYS A 74 10.57 5.66 -1.20
N ILE A 75 10.44 4.64 -0.36
CA ILE A 75 11.40 3.54 -0.27
C ILE A 75 11.42 2.72 -1.57
N THR A 76 10.25 2.44 -2.14
CA THR A 76 10.13 1.78 -3.44
C THR A 76 9.77 2.79 -4.52
N PHE A 77 10.48 2.74 -5.64
CA PHE A 77 10.23 3.55 -6.85
C PHE A 77 10.12 5.07 -6.57
N PRO A 78 11.12 5.72 -5.96
CA PRO A 78 11.14 7.17 -5.79
C PRO A 78 11.17 7.89 -7.14
N GLY A 79 10.48 9.03 -7.25
CA GLY A 79 10.48 9.88 -8.44
C GLY A 79 9.66 9.37 -9.64
N CYS A 80 9.18 8.12 -9.61
CA CYS A 80 8.41 7.54 -10.71
C CYS A 80 7.00 8.12 -10.83
N PHE A 81 6.54 8.33 -12.06
CA PHE A 81 5.13 8.55 -12.35
C PHE A 81 4.34 7.24 -12.27
N THR A 82 3.13 7.29 -11.70
CA THR A 82 2.23 6.15 -11.56
C THR A 82 0.76 6.63 -11.55
N ASN A 83 -0.19 5.69 -11.44
CA ASN A 83 -1.62 5.99 -11.35
C ASN A 83 -1.96 6.75 -10.05
N THR A 84 -3.24 7.08 -9.83
CA THR A 84 -3.66 8.02 -8.78
C THR A 84 -3.17 7.70 -7.38
N CYS A 85 -3.33 6.45 -6.92
CA CYS A 85 -2.91 6.04 -5.58
C CYS A 85 -2.76 4.51 -5.50
N CYS A 86 -1.65 4.05 -4.94
CA CYS A 86 -1.36 2.63 -4.71
C CYS A 86 -0.89 2.40 -3.28
N SER A 87 -1.45 1.39 -2.62
CA SER A 87 -1.05 0.99 -1.27
C SER A 87 -1.63 -0.38 -0.91
N HIS A 88 -1.73 -0.67 0.38
CA HIS A 88 -2.20 -1.95 0.89
C HIS A 88 -3.36 -1.76 1.88
N PRO A 89 -4.35 -2.66 1.87
CA PRO A 89 -5.19 -2.86 3.05
C PRO A 89 -4.32 -3.32 4.23
N LEU A 90 -4.61 -2.78 5.40
CA LEU A 90 -3.98 -3.15 6.65
C LEU A 90 -4.62 -4.44 7.20
N SER A 91 -3.80 -5.26 7.87
CA SER A 91 -4.28 -6.44 8.59
C SER A 91 -4.93 -6.04 9.92
N ASN A 92 -6.07 -5.37 9.82
CA ASN A 92 -6.93 -4.96 10.94
C ASN A 92 -8.41 -5.28 10.62
N PRO A 93 -9.31 -5.35 11.62
CA PRO A 93 -10.70 -5.77 11.37
C PRO A 93 -11.45 -4.93 10.33
N ALA A 94 -11.16 -3.62 10.23
CA ALA A 94 -11.88 -2.73 9.32
C ALA A 94 -11.49 -2.96 7.85
N GLU A 95 -10.22 -3.26 7.58
CA GLU A 95 -9.66 -3.44 6.24
C GLU A 95 -9.51 -4.92 5.82
N LEU A 96 -9.81 -5.86 6.73
CA LEU A 96 -9.92 -7.30 6.46
C LEU A 96 -11.31 -7.73 5.95
N GLU A 97 -12.31 -6.85 5.92
CA GLU A 97 -13.65 -7.18 5.40
C GLU A 97 -13.59 -7.46 3.89
N GLU A 98 -13.97 -8.68 3.50
CA GLU A 98 -13.91 -9.14 2.11
C GLU A 98 -15.26 -8.97 1.39
N SER A 99 -16.37 -8.86 2.12
CA SER A 99 -17.70 -8.65 1.54
C SER A 99 -17.71 -7.37 0.68
N ASP A 100 -18.06 -7.53 -0.60
CA ASP A 100 -18.02 -6.47 -1.62
C ASP A 100 -16.69 -5.68 -1.63
N ALA A 101 -15.58 -6.35 -1.32
CA ALA A 101 -14.25 -5.75 -1.24
C ALA A 101 -14.20 -4.50 -0.33
N LEU A 102 -15.04 -4.44 0.71
CA LEU A 102 -15.20 -3.24 1.53
C LEU A 102 -13.90 -2.84 2.25
N GLY A 103 -13.10 -3.83 2.68
CA GLY A 103 -11.83 -3.59 3.36
C GLY A 103 -10.81 -2.87 2.48
N VAL A 104 -10.64 -3.29 1.22
CA VAL A 104 -9.75 -2.60 0.27
C VAL A 104 -10.30 -1.24 -0.16
N ARG A 105 -11.62 -1.07 -0.26
CA ARG A 105 -12.25 0.24 -0.55
C ARG A 105 -12.00 1.23 0.59
N ARG A 106 -12.12 0.81 1.85
CA ARG A 106 -11.76 1.61 3.03
C ARG A 106 -10.27 1.99 3.03
N ALA A 107 -9.40 1.04 2.69
CA ALA A 107 -7.96 1.29 2.57
C ALA A 107 -7.65 2.34 1.48
N ALA A 108 -8.31 2.25 0.32
CA ALA A 108 -8.20 3.23 -0.74
C ALA A 108 -8.63 4.63 -0.28
N GLN A 109 -9.80 4.75 0.35
CA GLN A 109 -10.29 6.03 0.89
C GLN A 109 -9.30 6.65 1.89
N ARG A 110 -8.77 5.84 2.83
CA ARG A 110 -7.75 6.26 3.80
C ARG A 110 -6.50 6.80 3.12
N ARG A 111 -6.00 6.15 2.07
CA ARG A 111 -4.77 6.55 1.37
C ARG A 111 -4.97 7.71 0.42
N LEU A 112 -6.13 7.83 -0.22
CA LEU A 112 -6.48 9.04 -0.99
C LEU A 112 -6.45 10.29 -0.10
N LYS A 113 -7.00 10.19 1.13
CA LYS A 113 -6.86 11.27 2.11
C LYS A 113 -5.41 11.51 2.52
N ALA A 114 -4.69 10.46 2.87
CA ALA A 114 -3.33 10.59 3.41
C ALA A 114 -2.28 11.06 2.38
N GLU A 115 -2.44 10.70 1.10
CA GLU A 115 -1.47 11.03 0.04
C GLU A 115 -1.86 12.24 -0.79
N LEU A 116 -3.16 12.43 -1.05
CA LEU A 116 -3.67 13.46 -1.96
C LEU A 116 -4.55 14.50 -1.26
N GLY A 117 -4.80 14.36 0.05
CA GLY A 117 -5.62 15.30 0.82
C GLY A 117 -7.12 15.24 0.48
N ILE A 118 -7.57 14.23 -0.27
CA ILE A 118 -8.98 14.09 -0.64
C ILE A 118 -9.81 13.79 0.62
N PRO A 119 -10.82 14.60 0.97
CA PRO A 119 -11.65 14.38 2.16
C PRO A 119 -12.32 12.99 2.14
N LEU A 120 -12.58 12.45 3.32
CA LEU A 120 -13.44 11.27 3.44
C LEU A 120 -14.88 11.73 3.20
N GLU A 121 -15.64 10.97 2.42
CA GLU A 121 -17.10 11.11 2.40
C GLU A 121 -17.65 10.68 3.78
N GLU A 122 -18.58 11.47 4.31
CA GLU A 122 -19.34 11.20 5.54
C GLU A 122 -20.35 10.07 5.36
#